data_AF-A0A9P5VHA6-F1
#
_entry.id   AF-A0A9P5VHA6-F1
#
_cell.length_a   1.000
_cell.length_b   1.000
_cell.length_c   1.000
_cell.angle_alpha   90.00
_cell.angle_beta   90.00
_cell.angle_gamma   90.00
#
_symmetry.space_group_name_H-M   'P 1'
#
loop_
_entity.id
_entity.type
_entity.pdbx_description
1 polymer ?
#
loop_
_entity_poly.entity_id
_entity_poly.type
_entity_poly.pdbx_seq_one_letter_code
_entity_poly.pdbx_strand_id
1 'polypeptide(L)'
;MGSLIEGHEGTGEVLLTIDNDLSKFFEGMEKDGTLENTIIFTMADHGLHMGINFMFTASGRIEYMNPYLSVILPPLLSKKYPSLARGLQHNQQSLVTGWDIHATLKMLARGVMPPHGDDDETDGGAWRKGTLFDEELNPGRTCEEARIPEKFCKCR
;
A
#
# COMPACT_ATOMS: atom_id res chain seq x y z
N MET A 1 11.20 7.04 3.14
CA MET A 1 11.67 6.12 4.21
C MET A 1 10.53 6.03 5.21
N GLY A 2 9.72 4.97 5.15
CA GLY A 2 8.64 4.75 6.11
C GLY A 2 9.16 3.83 7.21
N SER A 3 9.04 4.23 8.48
CA SER A 3 9.28 3.29 9.58
C SER A 3 8.06 2.41 9.74
N LEU A 4 8.25 1.10 9.75
CA LEU A 4 7.25 0.18 10.27
C LEU A 4 7.09 0.52 11.76
N ILE A 5 5.86 0.57 12.28
CA ILE A 5 5.59 0.79 13.70
C ILE A 5 4.55 -0.24 14.10
N GLU A 6 4.81 -0.95 15.20
CA GLU A 6 3.86 -1.89 15.80
C GLU A 6 2.79 -1.11 16.56
N GLY A 7 1.51 -1.42 16.33
CA GLY A 7 0.39 -0.61 16.84
C GLY A 7 -0.10 -0.96 18.24
N HIS A 8 0.25 -2.13 18.77
CA HIS A 8 -0.16 -2.68 20.06
C HIS A 8 0.91 -2.53 21.15
N GLU A 9 1.72 -1.48 21.09
CA GLU A 9 2.73 -1.22 22.09
C GLU A 9 3.08 0.28 22.16
N GLY A 10 3.39 0.78 23.37
CA GLY A 10 3.48 2.23 23.65
C GLY A 10 4.87 2.86 23.54
N THR A 11 5.94 2.08 23.42
CA THR A 11 7.33 2.54 23.34
C THR A 11 7.87 2.56 21.91
N GLY A 12 7.25 1.80 21.00
CA GLY A 12 7.70 1.64 19.62
C GLY A 12 8.86 0.66 19.47
N GLU A 13 9.20 -0.12 20.50
CA GLU A 13 10.38 -0.99 20.52
C GLU A 13 10.07 -2.43 20.11
N VAL A 14 8.81 -2.88 20.16
CA VAL A 14 8.46 -4.28 19.83
C VAL A 14 8.86 -4.65 18.40
N LEU A 15 8.85 -3.69 17.47
CA LEU A 15 9.32 -3.91 16.11
C LEU A 15 10.75 -4.47 16.07
N LEU A 16 11.62 -4.05 16.99
CA LEU A 16 13.01 -4.49 17.05
C LEU A 16 13.13 -6.01 17.24
N THR A 17 12.09 -6.66 17.78
CA THR A 17 12.06 -8.11 17.98
C THR A 17 11.89 -8.90 16.68
N ILE A 18 11.33 -8.29 15.63
CA ILE A 18 11.08 -8.94 14.33
C ILE A 18 11.91 -8.34 13.19
N ASP A 19 12.50 -7.16 13.37
CA ASP A 19 13.20 -6.41 12.33
C ASP A 19 14.31 -7.25 11.64
N ASN A 20 15.18 -7.87 12.45
CA ASN A 20 16.25 -8.73 11.94
C ASN A 20 15.73 -9.95 11.17
N ASP A 21 14.65 -10.56 11.64
CA ASP A 21 14.10 -11.76 11.01
C ASP A 21 13.35 -11.41 9.72
N LEU A 22 12.66 -10.27 9.68
CA LEU A 22 12.02 -9.74 8.48
C LEU A 22 13.05 -9.34 7.42
N SER A 23 14.15 -8.69 7.83
CA SER A 23 15.27 -8.36 6.94
C SER A 23 15.89 -9.62 6.33
N LYS A 24 16.20 -10.64 7.15
CA LYS A 24 16.72 -11.93 6.66
C LYS A 24 15.75 -12.64 5.73
N PHE A 25 14.45 -12.56 6.00
CA PHE A 25 13.42 -13.15 5.14
C PHE A 25 13.46 -12.53 3.74
N PHE A 26 13.44 -11.19 3.63
CA PHE A 26 13.50 -10.52 2.34
C PHE A 26 14.84 -10.70 1.63
N GLU A 27 15.97 -10.63 2.35
CA GLU A 27 17.29 -10.95 1.77
C GLU A 27 17.37 -12.39 1.26
N GLY A 28 16.73 -13.34 1.95
CA GLY A 28 16.66 -14.74 1.52
C GLY A 28 15.94 -14.87 0.19
N MET A 29 14.76 -14.24 0.07
CA MET A 29 13.98 -14.20 -1.16
C MET A 29 14.70 -13.48 -2.31
N GLU A 30 15.55 -12.50 -2.00
CA GLU A 30 16.40 -11.85 -3.01
C GLU A 30 17.49 -12.82 -3.49
N LYS A 31 18.23 -13.43 -2.56
CA LYS A 31 19.36 -14.32 -2.84
C LYS A 31 18.96 -15.58 -3.61
N ASP A 32 17.78 -16.12 -3.35
CA ASP A 32 17.27 -17.33 -4.05
C ASP A 32 16.51 -17.02 -5.35
N GLY A 33 16.35 -15.74 -5.69
CA GLY A 33 15.66 -15.29 -6.91
C GLY A 33 14.14 -15.26 -6.80
N THR A 34 13.54 -15.57 -5.66
CA THR A 34 12.08 -15.51 -5.46
C THR A 34 11.53 -14.10 -5.71
N LEU A 35 12.26 -13.05 -5.33
CA LEU A 35 11.86 -11.66 -5.57
C LEU A 35 11.84 -11.26 -7.05
N GLU A 36 12.44 -12.03 -7.96
CA GLU A 36 12.45 -11.69 -9.40
C GLU A 36 11.07 -11.73 -10.04
N ASN A 37 10.14 -12.51 -9.47
CA ASN A 37 8.79 -12.70 -10.01
C ASN A 37 7.70 -12.71 -8.92
N THR A 38 7.98 -12.18 -7.74
CA THR A 38 7.03 -12.11 -6.63
C THR A 38 6.72 -10.66 -6.29
N ILE A 39 5.43 -10.30 -6.23
CA ILE A 39 4.98 -9.03 -5.66
C ILE A 39 4.75 -9.24 -4.16
N ILE A 40 5.32 -8.38 -3.33
CA ILE A 40 5.10 -8.43 -1.87
C ILE A 40 4.31 -7.20 -1.46
N PHE A 41 3.19 -7.43 -0.78
CA PHE A 41 2.46 -6.39 -0.04
C PHE A 41 2.71 -6.62 1.45
N THR A 42 3.25 -5.62 2.14
CA THR A 42 3.37 -5.62 3.60
C THR A 42 2.42 -4.55 4.13
N MET A 43 1.47 -4.93 4.97
CA MET A 43 0.43 -4.04 5.46
C MET A 43 0.10 -4.27 6.93
N ALA A 44 -0.30 -3.21 7.63
CA ALA A 44 -0.91 -3.27 8.95
C ALA A 44 -2.44 -3.14 8.85
N ASP A 45 -3.16 -3.63 9.85
CA ASP A 45 -4.61 -3.48 9.97
C ASP A 45 -5.01 -2.12 10.57
N HIS A 46 -4.14 -1.52 11.39
CA HIS A 46 -4.25 -0.16 11.92
C HIS A 46 -2.88 0.48 12.16
N GLY A 47 -2.86 1.78 12.49
CA GLY A 47 -1.64 2.46 12.95
C GLY A 47 -1.51 2.48 14.47
N LEU A 48 -0.56 3.25 15.00
CA LEU A 48 -0.25 3.27 16.43
C LEU A 48 -1.38 3.91 17.26
N HIS A 49 -1.91 3.16 18.23
CA HIS A 49 -2.98 3.64 19.12
C HIS A 49 -2.69 3.44 20.61
N MET A 50 -1.58 2.76 20.94
CA MET A 50 -1.17 2.54 22.32
C MET A 50 -0.28 3.68 22.83
N GLY A 51 -0.43 4.01 24.12
CA GLY A 51 0.28 5.12 24.77
C GLY A 51 -0.58 6.37 24.98
N ILE A 52 -0.29 7.11 26.06
CA ILE A 52 -1.10 8.27 26.50
C ILE A 52 -1.25 9.30 25.38
N ASN A 53 -0.18 9.56 24.63
CA ASN A 53 -0.21 10.52 23.53
C ASN A 53 -1.15 10.08 22.39
N PHE A 54 -1.21 8.78 22.05
CA PHE A 54 -2.03 8.28 20.96
C PHE A 54 -3.52 8.18 21.34
N MET A 55 -3.81 7.88 22.61
CA MET A 55 -5.18 7.76 23.11
C MET A 55 -5.93 9.11 23.22
N PHE A 56 -5.22 10.18 23.61
CA PHE A 56 -5.87 11.43 24.02
C PHE A 56 -5.70 12.61 23.05
N THR A 57 -4.87 12.49 22.02
CA THR A 57 -4.62 13.58 21.06
C THR A 57 -5.36 13.37 19.75
N ALA A 58 -5.66 14.48 19.05
CA ALA A 58 -6.23 14.43 17.71
C ALA A 58 -5.29 13.73 16.71
N SER A 59 -3.99 14.03 16.78
CA SER A 59 -2.95 13.40 15.96
C SER A 59 -2.87 11.89 16.21
N GLY A 60 -2.99 11.44 17.46
CA GLY A 60 -3.04 10.02 17.80
C GLY A 60 -4.23 9.27 17.19
N ARG A 61 -5.40 9.92 17.12
CA ARG A 61 -6.57 9.35 16.45
C ARG A 61 -6.40 9.29 14.92
N ILE A 62 -5.64 10.19 14.33
CA ILE A 62 -5.28 10.13 12.91
C ILE A 62 -4.31 8.96 12.69
N GLU A 63 -3.28 8.85 13.52
CA GLU A 63 -2.29 7.78 13.44
C GLU A 63 -2.92 6.40 13.55
N TYR A 64 -3.83 6.19 14.52
CA TYR A 64 -4.56 4.93 14.64
C TYR A 64 -5.28 4.52 13.34
N MET A 65 -5.83 5.49 12.61
CA MET A 65 -6.57 5.27 11.37
C MET A 65 -5.67 5.21 10.12
N ASN A 66 -4.35 5.36 10.28
CA ASN A 66 -3.38 5.39 9.20
C ASN A 66 -2.48 4.14 9.25
N PRO A 67 -2.93 3.00 8.70
CA PRO A 67 -2.15 1.78 8.68
C PRO A 67 -0.95 1.89 7.73
N TYR A 68 0.10 1.14 8.05
CA TYR A 68 1.25 0.96 7.18
C TYR A 68 0.89 0.18 5.90
N LEU A 69 1.46 0.60 4.77
CA LEU A 69 1.46 -0.15 3.50
C LEU A 69 2.81 0.04 2.80
N SER A 70 3.43 -1.06 2.38
CA SER A 70 4.51 -1.05 1.39
C SER A 70 4.33 -2.15 0.36
N VAL A 71 4.89 -1.91 -0.83
CA VAL A 71 4.82 -2.83 -1.96
C VAL A 71 6.21 -2.98 -2.55
N ILE A 72 6.67 -4.23 -2.67
CA ILE A 72 7.87 -4.58 -3.45
C ILE A 72 7.38 -5.12 -4.78
N LEU A 73 7.74 -4.42 -5.86
CA LEU A 73 7.50 -4.88 -7.22
C LEU A 73 8.70 -5.68 -7.75
N PRO A 74 8.46 -6.85 -8.36
CA PRO A 74 9.53 -7.64 -8.94
C PRO A 74 10.18 -6.91 -10.12
N PRO A 75 11.52 -6.98 -10.28
CA PRO A 75 12.23 -6.33 -11.39
C PRO A 75 11.69 -6.73 -12.78
N LEU A 76 11.36 -8.00 -12.98
CA LEU A 76 10.80 -8.49 -14.25
C LEU A 76 9.49 -7.81 -14.61
N LEU A 77 8.62 -7.57 -13.62
CA LEU A 77 7.33 -6.91 -13.85
C LEU A 77 7.52 -5.42 -14.09
N SER A 78 8.38 -4.76 -13.31
CA SER A 78 8.71 -3.34 -13.49
C SER A 78 9.31 -3.07 -14.87
N LYS A 79 10.15 -3.98 -15.38
CA LYS A 79 10.73 -3.88 -16.73
C LYS A 79 9.69 -4.12 -17.83
N LYS A 80 8.80 -5.10 -17.63
CA LYS A 80 7.77 -5.48 -18.62
C LYS A 80 6.61 -4.48 -18.68
N TYR A 81 6.24 -3.88 -17.54
CA TYR A 81 5.15 -2.93 -17.41
C TYR A 81 5.58 -1.70 -16.59
N PRO A 82 6.36 -0.78 -17.18
CA PRO A 82 6.87 0.39 -16.45
C PRO A 82 5.77 1.30 -15.91
N SER A 83 4.57 1.31 -16.52
CA SER A 83 3.42 2.08 -16.05
C SER A 83 2.97 1.69 -14.64
N LEU A 84 3.02 0.40 -14.28
CA LEU A 84 2.65 -0.07 -12.93
C LEU A 84 3.59 0.51 -11.87
N ALA A 85 4.89 0.50 -12.14
CA ALA A 85 5.89 1.06 -11.26
C ALA A 85 5.72 2.58 -11.12
N ARG A 86 5.40 3.27 -12.23
CA ARG A 86 5.09 4.71 -12.19
C ARG A 86 3.85 5.02 -11.37
N GLY A 87 2.76 4.26 -11.52
CA GLY A 87 1.54 4.44 -10.74
C GLY A 87 1.78 4.27 -9.24
N LEU A 88 2.47 3.20 -8.84
CA LEU A 88 2.85 3.03 -7.43
C LEU A 88 3.76 4.16 -6.93
N GLN A 89 4.72 4.59 -7.74
CA GLN A 89 5.63 5.66 -7.35
C GLN A 89 4.90 6.99 -7.18
N HIS A 90 3.96 7.31 -8.09
CA HIS A 90 3.11 8.50 -8.01
C HIS A 90 2.24 8.48 -6.76
N ASN A 91 1.67 7.32 -6.44
CA ASN A 91 0.73 7.16 -5.33
C ASN A 91 1.39 7.16 -3.95
N GLN A 92 2.72 7.25 -3.88
CA GLN A 92 3.41 7.48 -2.62
C GLN A 92 2.95 8.81 -2.01
N GLN A 93 2.66 8.80 -0.70
CA GLN A 93 2.17 9.96 0.05
C GLN A 93 0.77 10.46 -0.36
N SER A 94 0.08 9.76 -1.26
CA SER A 94 -1.35 9.96 -1.52
C SER A 94 -2.19 9.16 -0.53
N LEU A 95 -3.40 9.63 -0.24
CA LEU A 95 -4.35 8.88 0.60
C LEU A 95 -4.72 7.58 -0.12
N VAL A 96 -4.30 6.42 0.37
CA VAL A 96 -4.67 5.09 -0.17
C VAL A 96 -5.69 4.44 0.75
N THR A 97 -6.67 3.74 0.17
CA THR A 97 -7.71 3.03 0.90
C THR A 97 -7.71 1.54 0.61
N GLY A 98 -8.40 0.77 1.46
CA GLY A 98 -8.64 -0.64 1.22
C GLY A 98 -9.39 -0.92 -0.10
N TRP A 99 -10.14 0.04 -0.64
CA TRP A 99 -10.78 -0.10 -1.96
C TRP A 99 -9.75 -0.15 -3.09
N ASP A 100 -8.75 0.74 -3.05
CA ASP A 100 -7.68 0.81 -4.03
C ASP A 100 -6.82 -0.48 -3.97
N ILE A 101 -6.50 -0.93 -2.74
CA ILE A 101 -5.76 -2.19 -2.51
C ILE A 101 -6.59 -3.39 -3.03
N HIS A 102 -7.87 -3.47 -2.69
CA HIS A 102 -8.73 -4.57 -3.14
C HIS A 102 -8.85 -4.63 -4.66
N ALA A 103 -9.04 -3.48 -5.33
CA ALA A 103 -9.08 -3.41 -6.78
C ALA A 103 -7.76 -3.89 -7.40
N THR A 104 -6.64 -3.46 -6.83
CA THR A 104 -5.28 -3.87 -7.23
C THR A 104 -5.07 -5.37 -7.10
N LEU A 105 -5.39 -5.96 -5.94
CA LEU A 105 -5.25 -7.40 -5.71
C LEU A 105 -6.17 -8.21 -6.63
N LYS A 106 -7.38 -7.73 -6.88
CA LYS A 106 -8.33 -8.39 -7.80
C LYS A 106 -7.84 -8.37 -9.25
N MET A 107 -7.20 -7.29 -9.68
CA MET A 107 -6.55 -7.21 -10.99
C MET A 107 -5.42 -8.25 -11.09
N LEU A 108 -4.51 -8.26 -10.11
CA LEU A 108 -3.39 -9.21 -10.05
C LEU A 108 -3.87 -10.67 -10.05
N ALA A 109 -4.88 -11.00 -9.23
CA ALA A 109 -5.41 -12.35 -9.10
C ALA A 109 -6.07 -12.87 -10.40
N ARG A 110 -6.54 -11.97 -11.27
CA ARG A 110 -7.10 -12.34 -12.57
C ARG A 110 -6.03 -12.59 -13.63
N GLY A 111 -4.79 -12.20 -13.38
CA GLY A 111 -3.70 -12.26 -14.36
C GLY A 111 -3.90 -11.32 -15.55
N VAL A 112 -4.81 -10.35 -15.44
CA VAL A 112 -5.08 -9.38 -16.49
C VAL A 112 -4.19 -8.18 -16.23
N MET A 113 -3.00 -8.23 -16.80
CA MET A 113 -2.17 -7.05 -16.95
C MET A 113 -2.66 -6.28 -18.19
N PRO A 114 -2.63 -4.93 -18.20
CA PRO A 114 -2.98 -4.18 -19.39
C PRO A 114 -2.19 -4.74 -20.60
N PRO A 115 -2.86 -4.98 -21.74
CA PRO A 115 -2.17 -5.22 -23.00
C PRO A 115 -1.14 -4.10 -23.18
N HIS A 116 0.05 -4.45 -23.65
CA HIS A 116 1.25 -3.62 -23.63
C HIS A 116 1.07 -2.09 -23.62
N GLY A 117 1.19 -1.49 -22.43
CA GLY A 117 1.37 -0.04 -22.26
C GLY A 117 0.07 0.74 -22.43
N ASP A 118 -0.28 1.53 -21.41
CA ASP A 118 -1.23 2.66 -21.40
C ASP A 118 -2.58 2.51 -22.16
N ASP A 119 -2.96 1.31 -22.56
CA ASP A 119 -4.19 1.03 -23.30
C ASP A 119 -5.36 1.00 -22.32
N ASP A 120 -6.08 2.12 -22.29
CA ASP A 120 -7.33 2.37 -21.58
C ASP A 120 -8.50 1.51 -22.14
N GLU A 121 -8.42 0.18 -22.07
CA GLU A 121 -9.59 -0.65 -22.38
C GLU A 121 -10.57 -0.63 -21.21
N THR A 122 -11.62 0.18 -21.36
CA THR A 122 -12.77 0.20 -20.46
C THR A 122 -13.95 -0.53 -21.12
N ASP A 123 -14.48 -1.48 -20.35
CA ASP A 123 -15.74 -2.23 -20.49
C ASP A 123 -15.78 -3.39 -21.51
N GLY A 124 -16.05 -4.60 -20.98
CA GLY A 124 -16.15 -5.86 -21.76
C GLY A 124 -15.19 -6.98 -21.35
N GLY A 125 -14.23 -6.67 -20.47
CA GLY A 125 -13.19 -7.59 -19.99
C GLY A 125 -11.81 -7.07 -20.46
N ALA A 126 -10.89 -6.60 -19.63
CA ALA A 126 -10.65 -7.07 -18.28
C ALA A 126 -9.83 -6.09 -17.40
N TRP A 127 -9.80 -4.81 -17.73
CA TRP A 127 -9.13 -3.78 -16.91
C TRP A 127 -10.15 -2.82 -16.30
N ARG A 128 -9.95 -2.41 -15.03
CA ARG A 128 -10.80 -1.43 -14.36
C ARG A 128 -9.90 -0.35 -13.77
N LYS A 129 -9.95 0.85 -14.36
CA LYS A 129 -9.39 2.07 -13.76
C LYS A 129 -9.70 2.11 -12.27
N GLY A 130 -8.68 2.37 -11.46
CA GLY A 130 -8.82 2.54 -10.02
C GLY A 130 -8.06 1.53 -9.18
N THR A 131 -6.96 1.01 -9.71
CA THR A 131 -5.95 0.28 -8.95
C THR A 131 -4.79 1.22 -8.60
N LEU A 132 -3.92 0.80 -7.69
CA LEU A 132 -2.71 1.55 -7.34
C LEU A 132 -1.69 1.64 -8.49
N PHE A 133 -1.91 0.92 -9.60
CA PHE A 133 -0.99 0.87 -10.73
C PHE A 133 -1.36 1.79 -11.88
N ASP A 134 -2.64 2.12 -12.04
CA ASP A 134 -3.19 2.84 -13.19
C ASP A 134 -3.86 4.15 -12.83
N GLU A 135 -4.32 4.30 -11.58
CA GLU A 135 -4.86 5.56 -11.09
C GLU A 135 -3.72 6.37 -10.46
N GLU A 136 -3.38 7.48 -11.09
CA GLU A 136 -2.62 8.55 -10.44
C GLU A 136 -3.54 9.26 -9.44
N LEU A 137 -3.41 8.86 -8.17
CA LEU A 137 -4.22 9.41 -7.08
C LEU A 137 -3.82 10.86 -6.84
N ASN A 138 -4.81 11.76 -6.96
CA ASN A 138 -4.63 13.15 -6.56
C ASN A 138 -4.20 13.20 -5.06
N PRO A 139 -3.02 13.76 -4.72
CA PRO A 139 -2.57 13.86 -3.33
C PRO A 139 -3.53 14.68 -2.45
N GLY A 140 -4.31 15.58 -3.05
CA GLY A 140 -5.34 16.38 -2.40
C GLY A 140 -6.74 15.74 -2.41
N ARG A 141 -6.87 14.45 -2.75
CA ARG A 141 -8.19 13.81 -2.84
C ARG A 141 -8.92 13.86 -1.49
N THR A 142 -10.17 14.25 -1.54
CA THR A 142 -11.08 14.32 -0.40
C THR A 142 -11.48 12.92 0.06
N CYS A 143 -12.00 12.81 1.29
CA CYS A 143 -12.58 11.57 1.78
C CYS A 143 -13.74 11.07 0.90
N GLU A 144 -14.50 11.97 0.27
CA GLU A 144 -15.59 11.61 -0.64
C GLU A 144 -15.05 10.95 -1.90
N GLU A 145 -14.05 11.57 -2.54
CA GLU A 145 -13.35 10.99 -3.71
C GLU A 145 -12.69 9.64 -3.36
N ALA A 146 -12.12 9.53 -2.15
CA ALA A 146 -11.54 8.29 -1.63
C ALA A 146 -12.59 7.26 -1.13
N ARG A 147 -13.89 7.56 -1.21
CA ARG A 147 -14.99 6.70 -0.72
C ARG A 147 -14.86 6.31 0.75
N ILE A 148 -14.30 7.20 1.56
CA ILE A 148 -14.19 7.06 3.01
C ILE A 148 -15.48 7.61 3.64
N PRO A 149 -16.25 6.79 4.38
CA PRO A 149 -17.43 7.28 5.09
C PRO A 149 -17.08 8.42 6.05
N GLU A 150 -17.95 9.43 6.17
CA GLU A 150 -17.67 10.65 6.93
C GLU A 150 -17.18 10.38 8.37
N LYS A 151 -17.75 9.38 9.04
CA LYS A 151 -17.35 8.96 10.40
C LYS A 151 -15.87 8.57 10.52
N PHE A 152 -15.25 8.11 9.43
CA PHE A 152 -13.85 7.70 9.33
C PHE A 152 -12.96 8.75 8.66
N CYS A 153 -13.51 9.87 8.18
CA CYS A 153 -12.74 10.94 7.57
C CYS A 153 -12.02 11.77 8.65
N LYS A 154 -10.71 11.56 8.84
CA LYS A 154 -9.90 12.21 9.89
C LYS A 154 -8.84 13.20 9.38
N CYS A 155 -8.46 13.11 8.11
CA CYS A 155 -7.60 14.10 7.44
C CYS A 155 -8.49 15.23 6.90
N ARG A 156 -8.77 16.23 7.74
CA ARG A 156 -9.51 17.46 7.38
C ARG A 156 -8.59 18.66 7.51
#